data_AF-A0A9Q9Y221-F1
#
_entry.id   AF-A0A9Q9Y221-F1
#
_cell.length_a   1.000
_cell.length_b   1.000
_cell.length_c   1.000
_cell.angle_alpha   90.00
_cell.angle_beta   90.00
_cell.angle_gamma   90.00
#
_symmetry.space_group_name_H-M   'P 1'
#
loop_
_entity.id
_entity.type
_entity.pdbx_description
1 polymer ?
#
loop_
_entity_poly.entity_id
_entity_poly.type
_entity_poly.pdbx_seq_one_letter_code
_entity_poly.pdbx_strand_id
1 'polypeptide(L)'
;MMQCARCAHWVHPKCEGLTDDLYEILCRLRGKSLVFSCAPCSKRFRSGWQDVVQEVLRSGLEKIMNGLKSSPTISHLLMCAQCEVCPDFEVVKERSGCCLHPVEQKLENGLYTSLKAFHEDVVAVMVERLRKEYLLEEQRPTGQAKLSYIKLVEQVFSWFNSQDPKTWNCHMQEYPSDMLPDAIIPPSDEHSYAQWLKEQDPENPQSESQDLQNVNSQFFMDERQCSLCQQHGDAKPNDAGRLLYIGQNEWAHVNCCMWSAEVKDVKGALLHVHSAVTRGRLMRCERCGQTGATVGCCLTSCQSNYHFMCARASNCVFQCDKKVYCYKHRDLINNKIEQGNGFEVLRRVYVDFDGISLRRKFLTGLEPESVNVMIGSLHVQKLGVLTELSANSGKLYPVGYQ
;
A
#
# COMPACT_ATOMS: atom_id res chain seq x y z
N MET A 1 -1.47 23.60 -28.87
CA MET A 1 -0.77 24.80 -29.43
C MET A 1 -1.73 25.98 -29.39
N MET A 2 -1.21 27.21 -29.34
CA MET A 2 -1.99 28.45 -29.19
C MET A 2 -1.65 29.43 -30.31
N GLN A 3 -2.65 29.94 -31.01
CA GLN A 3 -2.43 30.91 -32.10
C GLN A 3 -2.47 32.33 -31.58
N CYS A 4 -1.40 33.10 -31.80
CA CYS A 4 -1.33 34.52 -31.45
C CYS A 4 -2.31 35.32 -32.32
N ALA A 5 -3.20 36.11 -31.70
CA ALA A 5 -4.19 36.90 -32.44
C ALA A 5 -3.57 38.05 -33.27
N ARG A 6 -2.31 38.42 -33.01
CA ARG A 6 -1.64 39.55 -33.67
C ARG A 6 -0.79 39.14 -34.87
N CYS A 7 -0.03 38.05 -34.76
CA CYS A 7 0.88 37.59 -35.81
C CYS A 7 0.48 36.25 -36.44
N ALA A 8 -0.65 35.66 -36.00
CA ALA A 8 -1.15 34.36 -36.44
C ALA A 8 -0.19 33.16 -36.21
N HIS A 9 0.95 33.38 -35.55
CA HIS A 9 1.92 32.32 -35.26
C HIS A 9 1.43 31.40 -34.15
N TRP A 10 1.74 30.12 -34.28
CA TRP A 10 1.38 29.09 -33.30
C TRP A 10 2.51 28.90 -32.30
N VAL A 11 2.16 28.90 -31.02
CA VAL A 11 3.11 28.79 -29.91
C VAL A 11 2.72 27.62 -29.03
N HIS A 12 3.72 26.88 -28.53
CA HIS A 12 3.49 25.86 -27.52
C HIS A 12 3.21 26.53 -26.16
N PRO A 13 2.21 26.07 -25.38
CA PRO A 13 1.90 26.65 -24.06
C PRO A 13 3.12 26.69 -23.13
N LYS A 14 3.91 25.62 -23.13
CA LYS A 14 5.15 25.50 -22.34
C LYS A 14 6.21 26.55 -22.71
N CYS A 15 6.27 26.98 -23.98
CA CYS A 15 7.20 28.03 -24.42
C CYS A 15 6.81 29.42 -23.90
N GLU A 16 5.56 29.61 -23.45
CA GLU A 16 5.07 30.82 -22.79
C GLU A 16 5.00 30.65 -21.25
N GLY A 17 5.58 29.58 -20.71
CA GLY A 17 5.61 29.30 -19.27
C GLY A 17 4.28 28.85 -18.67
N LEU A 18 3.31 28.40 -19.50
CA LEU A 18 2.03 27.94 -19.01
C LEU A 18 2.11 26.50 -18.49
N THR A 19 1.59 26.29 -17.29
CA THR A 19 1.19 24.96 -16.79
C THR A 19 -0.06 24.48 -17.54
N ASP A 20 -0.34 23.18 -17.45
CA ASP A 20 -1.51 22.59 -18.11
C ASP A 20 -2.82 23.22 -17.60
N ASP A 21 -2.88 23.56 -16.31
CA ASP A 21 -4.02 24.24 -15.67
C ASP A 21 -4.25 25.64 -16.24
N LEU A 22 -3.19 26.45 -16.35
CA LEU A 22 -3.27 27.80 -16.89
C LEU A 22 -3.63 27.78 -18.38
N TYR A 23 -3.17 26.76 -19.11
CA TYR A 23 -3.54 26.56 -20.51
C TYR A 23 -5.03 26.25 -20.66
N GLU A 24 -5.59 25.38 -19.82
CA GLU A 24 -7.01 25.03 -19.87
C GLU A 24 -7.91 26.22 -19.51
N ILE A 25 -7.53 26.99 -18.48
CA ILE A 25 -8.19 28.27 -18.15
C ILE A 25 -8.15 29.21 -19.36
N LEU A 26 -6.98 29.39 -19.98
CA LEU A 26 -6.84 30.23 -21.17
C LEU A 26 -7.71 29.75 -22.33
N CYS A 27 -7.83 28.44 -22.56
CA CYS A 27 -8.68 27.88 -23.62
C CYS A 27 -10.16 28.20 -23.38
N ARG A 28 -10.62 28.15 -22.14
CA ARG A 28 -12.02 28.45 -21.76
C ARG A 28 -12.36 29.94 -21.81
N LEU A 29 -11.38 30.80 -21.58
CA LEU A 29 -11.53 32.26 -21.67
C LEU A 29 -11.36 32.79 -23.10
N ARG A 30 -10.65 32.05 -23.96
CA ARG A 30 -10.39 32.42 -25.36
C ARG A 30 -11.70 32.66 -26.10
N GLY A 31 -11.83 33.84 -26.72
CA GLY A 31 -12.99 34.20 -27.55
C GLY A 31 -14.21 34.69 -26.77
N LYS A 32 -14.22 34.63 -25.43
CA LYS A 32 -15.26 35.23 -24.59
C LYS A 32 -14.79 36.55 -23.99
N SER A 33 -13.64 36.53 -23.32
CA SER A 33 -13.15 37.69 -22.54
C SER A 33 -11.64 37.90 -22.63
N LEU A 34 -10.91 37.05 -23.37
CA LEU A 34 -9.44 37.09 -23.41
C LEU A 34 -8.89 36.79 -24.80
N VAL A 35 -7.89 37.57 -25.19
CA VAL A 35 -7.16 37.45 -26.47
C VAL A 35 -5.71 37.10 -26.17
N PHE A 36 -5.25 35.96 -26.67
CA PHE A 36 -3.86 35.54 -26.51
C PHE A 36 -2.92 36.27 -27.48
N SER A 37 -1.79 36.76 -26.98
CA SER A 37 -0.67 37.21 -27.80
C SER A 37 0.66 36.64 -27.30
N CYS A 38 1.49 36.18 -28.25
CA CYS A 38 2.80 35.61 -27.96
C CYS A 38 3.77 36.65 -27.37
N ALA A 39 4.80 36.18 -26.66
CA ALA A 39 5.80 37.03 -26.01
C ALA A 39 6.41 38.12 -26.92
N PRO A 40 6.79 37.86 -28.19
CA PRO A 40 7.27 38.91 -29.10
C PRO A 40 6.25 40.03 -29.35
N CYS A 41 4.97 39.68 -29.48
CA CYS A 41 3.91 40.66 -29.69
C CYS A 41 3.56 41.40 -28.39
N SER A 42 3.63 40.70 -27.25
CA SER A 42 3.37 41.25 -25.92
C SER A 42 4.41 42.29 -25.49
N LYS A 43 5.65 42.20 -25.99
CA LYS A 43 6.70 43.23 -25.78
C LYS A 43 6.35 44.57 -26.42
N ARG A 44 5.68 44.55 -27.57
CA ARG A 44 5.26 45.77 -28.29
C ARG A 44 3.95 46.32 -27.74
N PHE A 45 3.08 45.44 -27.25
CA PHE A 45 1.79 45.81 -26.67
C PHE A 45 1.46 44.88 -25.53
N ARG A 46 1.44 45.39 -24.30
CA ARG A 46 1.08 44.59 -23.13
C ARG A 46 -0.31 43.98 -23.32
N SER A 47 -0.40 42.68 -23.11
CA SER A 47 -1.60 41.91 -23.39
C SER A 47 -2.34 41.45 -22.14
N GLY A 48 -1.69 41.50 -20.96
CA GLY A 48 -2.27 41.26 -19.64
C GLY A 48 -2.91 39.88 -19.44
N TRP A 49 -2.87 39.01 -20.47
CA TRP A 49 -3.61 37.75 -20.46
C TRP A 49 -3.07 36.78 -19.41
N GLN A 50 -1.76 36.85 -19.12
CA GLN A 50 -1.13 36.07 -18.06
C GLN A 50 -1.72 36.43 -16.70
N ASP A 51 -1.86 37.73 -16.41
CA ASP A 51 -2.43 38.22 -15.14
C ASP A 51 -3.89 37.78 -15.00
N VAL A 52 -4.69 37.86 -16.06
CA VAL A 52 -6.09 37.42 -16.06
C VAL A 52 -6.21 35.92 -15.79
N VAL A 53 -5.39 35.10 -16.44
CA VAL A 53 -5.42 33.64 -16.26
C VAL A 53 -4.98 33.25 -14.84
N GLN A 54 -3.96 33.93 -14.30
CA GLN A 54 -3.52 33.74 -12.92
C GLN A 54 -4.57 34.18 -11.90
N GLU A 55 -5.25 35.29 -12.15
CA GLU A 55 -6.32 35.80 -11.30
C GLU A 55 -7.54 34.85 -11.29
N VAL A 56 -7.88 34.27 -12.43
CA VAL A 56 -8.96 33.27 -12.51
C VAL A 56 -8.59 31.99 -11.73
N LEU A 57 -7.33 31.56 -11.81
CA LEU A 57 -6.84 30.44 -10.99
C LEU A 57 -6.96 30.80 -9.50
N ARG A 58 -6.36 31.91 -9.07
CA ARG A 58 -6.38 32.39 -7.68
C ARG A 58 -7.80 32.50 -7.12
N SER A 59 -8.68 33.21 -7.81
CA SER A 59 -10.08 33.37 -7.41
C SER A 59 -10.81 32.03 -7.32
N GLY A 60 -10.50 31.08 -8.22
CA GLY A 60 -11.04 29.72 -8.14
C GLY A 60 -10.55 28.96 -6.89
N LEU A 61 -9.26 29.03 -6.59
CA LEU A 61 -8.69 28.40 -5.38
C LEU A 61 -9.26 29.02 -4.09
N GLU A 62 -9.39 30.34 -4.04
CA GLU A 62 -10.02 31.07 -2.92
C GLU A 62 -11.47 30.66 -2.72
N LYS A 63 -12.25 30.50 -3.80
CA LYS A 63 -13.62 29.98 -3.71
C LYS A 63 -13.67 28.59 -3.11
N ILE A 64 -12.75 27.70 -3.51
CA ILE A 64 -12.67 26.35 -2.95
C ILE A 64 -12.32 26.41 -1.46
N MET A 65 -11.29 27.18 -1.08
CA MET A 65 -10.88 27.32 0.32
C MET A 65 -11.98 27.93 1.21
N ASN A 66 -12.68 28.95 0.72
CA ASN A 66 -13.81 29.54 1.43
C ASN A 66 -15.00 28.57 1.53
N GLY A 67 -15.26 27.79 0.48
CA GLY A 67 -16.25 26.70 0.51
C GLY A 67 -15.91 25.67 1.58
N LEU A 68 -14.64 25.26 1.68
CA LEU A 68 -14.15 24.34 2.70
C LEU A 68 -14.36 24.89 4.12
N LYS A 69 -13.99 26.17 4.37
CA LYS A 69 -14.18 26.84 5.67
C LYS A 69 -15.64 26.97 6.08
N SER A 70 -16.53 27.16 5.11
CA SER A 70 -17.97 27.29 5.37
C SER A 70 -18.66 25.96 5.68
N SER A 71 -18.02 24.83 5.41
CA SER A 71 -18.61 23.51 5.62
C SER A 71 -18.41 23.02 7.06
N PRO A 72 -19.48 22.63 7.78
CA PRO A 72 -19.36 22.11 9.13
C PRO A 72 -18.56 20.78 9.17
N THR A 73 -18.56 20.04 8.06
CA THR A 73 -17.88 18.74 7.91
C THR A 73 -16.36 18.83 7.84
N ILE A 74 -15.79 20.04 7.75
CA ILE A 74 -14.33 20.26 7.59
C ILE A 74 -13.72 20.97 8.80
N SER A 75 -14.54 21.35 9.79
CA SER A 75 -14.12 22.08 10.99
C SER A 75 -12.94 21.41 11.73
N HIS A 76 -12.91 20.09 11.79
CA HIS A 76 -11.85 19.30 12.43
C HIS A 76 -10.53 19.23 11.65
N LEU A 77 -10.52 19.72 10.40
CA LEU A 77 -9.35 19.77 9.51
C LEU A 77 -8.74 21.17 9.41
N LEU A 78 -9.44 22.21 9.85
CA LEU A 78 -9.02 23.60 9.67
C LEU A 78 -7.77 23.94 10.49
N MET A 79 -7.74 23.54 11.76
CA MET A 79 -6.66 23.88 12.70
C MET A 79 -6.27 22.64 13.52
N CYS A 80 -4.97 22.41 13.70
CA CYS A 80 -4.48 21.40 14.64
C CYS A 80 -3.78 22.05 15.85
N ALA A 81 -3.73 21.35 16.98
CA ALA A 81 -3.10 21.84 18.22
C ALA A 81 -1.61 22.22 18.05
N GLN A 82 -0.92 21.67 17.04
CA GLN A 82 0.48 21.98 16.74
C GLN A 82 0.65 23.28 15.93
N CYS A 83 -0.38 23.70 15.17
CA CYS A 83 -0.40 24.97 14.43
C CYS A 83 -0.96 26.12 15.27
N GLU A 84 -1.73 25.83 16.31
CA GLU A 84 -2.23 26.83 17.25
C GLU A 84 -1.11 27.48 18.08
N VAL A 85 0.01 26.77 18.29
CA VAL A 85 1.13 27.19 19.16
C VAL A 85 2.30 27.83 18.39
N CYS A 86 2.32 27.77 17.06
CA CYS A 86 3.47 28.19 16.26
C CYS A 86 3.05 29.02 15.02
N PRO A 87 3.07 30.37 15.10
CA PRO A 87 2.63 31.25 14.02
C PRO A 87 3.68 31.50 12.92
N ASP A 88 4.89 30.92 13.02
CA ASP A 88 6.00 31.23 12.10
C ASP A 88 5.91 30.47 10.76
N PHE A 89 5.75 31.21 9.67
CA PHE A 89 5.54 30.71 8.30
C PHE A 89 6.67 29.80 7.78
N GLU A 90 7.93 30.06 8.17
CA GLU A 90 9.07 29.24 7.71
C GLU A 90 9.07 27.82 8.32
N VAL A 91 8.57 27.66 9.56
CA VAL A 91 8.45 26.36 10.24
C VAL A 91 7.22 25.59 9.75
N VAL A 92 6.18 26.30 9.31
CA VAL A 92 4.93 25.72 8.76
C VAL A 92 5.15 25.02 7.42
N LYS A 93 6.14 25.45 6.62
CA LYS A 93 6.47 24.84 5.33
C LYS A 93 6.94 23.37 5.46
N GLU A 94 7.60 23.03 6.56
CA GLU A 94 8.01 21.65 6.89
C GLU A 94 6.86 20.79 7.45
N ARG A 95 5.71 21.39 7.78
CA ARG A 95 4.53 20.73 8.37
C ARG A 95 3.35 20.61 7.40
N SER A 96 3.66 20.56 6.10
CA SER A 96 2.67 20.35 5.04
C SER A 96 1.94 19.02 5.26
N GLY A 97 0.63 19.05 5.53
CA GLY A 97 -0.19 17.84 5.75
C GLY A 97 -0.84 17.70 7.14
N CYS A 98 -0.62 18.62 8.08
CA CYS A 98 -1.19 18.51 9.44
C CYS A 98 -2.63 19.06 9.58
N CYS A 99 -2.96 20.16 8.89
CA CYS A 99 -4.28 20.80 8.84
C CYS A 99 -4.36 21.71 7.59
N LEU A 100 -5.51 22.32 7.32
CA LEU A 100 -5.72 23.19 6.15
C LEU A 100 -5.15 24.60 6.34
N HIS A 101 -4.84 25.02 7.56
CA HIS A 101 -4.30 26.36 7.82
C HIS A 101 -2.99 26.69 7.07
N PRO A 102 -1.98 25.80 7.00
CA PRO A 102 -0.81 25.98 6.12
C PRO A 102 -1.15 26.16 4.63
N VAL A 103 -2.19 25.45 4.16
CA VAL A 103 -2.66 25.52 2.76
C VAL A 103 -3.29 26.89 2.50
N GLU A 104 -4.07 27.40 3.45
CA GLU A 104 -4.66 28.74 3.40
C GLU A 104 -3.58 29.83 3.37
N GLN A 105 -2.61 29.80 4.29
CA GLN A 105 -1.51 30.77 4.29
C GLN A 105 -0.70 30.75 2.98
N LYS A 106 -0.46 29.55 2.43
CA LYS A 106 0.24 29.40 1.14
C LYS A 106 -0.56 29.98 -0.03
N LEU A 107 -1.89 29.91 0.04
CA LEU A 107 -2.79 30.53 -0.92
C LEU A 107 -2.80 32.06 -0.80
N GLU A 108 -2.91 32.60 0.41
CA GLU A 108 -2.89 34.06 0.68
C GLU A 108 -1.57 34.70 0.23
N ASN A 109 -0.45 34.00 0.45
CA ASN A 109 0.87 34.42 -0.02
C ASN A 109 1.07 34.25 -1.55
N GLY A 110 0.06 33.77 -2.28
CA GLY A 110 0.09 33.63 -3.74
C GLY A 110 1.10 32.61 -4.26
N LEU A 111 1.44 31.59 -3.45
CA LEU A 111 2.48 30.61 -3.78
C LEU A 111 1.97 29.44 -4.65
N TYR A 112 0.66 29.32 -4.87
CA TYR A 112 0.10 28.32 -5.78
C TYR A 112 0.10 28.81 -7.23
N THR A 113 0.88 28.12 -8.07
CA THR A 113 0.98 28.37 -9.52
C THR A 113 0.23 27.33 -10.35
N SER A 114 -0.37 26.33 -9.70
CA SER A 114 -1.16 25.27 -10.34
C SER A 114 -2.27 24.79 -9.42
N LEU A 115 -3.39 24.39 -10.02
CA LEU A 115 -4.50 23.72 -9.33
C LEU A 115 -4.05 22.37 -8.78
N LYS A 116 -3.20 21.65 -9.53
CA LYS A 116 -2.62 20.39 -9.09
C LYS A 116 -1.87 20.51 -7.75
N ALA A 117 -0.98 21.49 -7.61
CA ALA A 117 -0.22 21.67 -6.36
C ALA A 117 -1.12 22.02 -5.16
N PHE A 118 -2.17 22.81 -5.39
CA PHE A 118 -3.17 23.09 -4.36
C PHE A 118 -3.94 21.82 -3.97
N HIS A 119 -4.37 21.04 -4.95
CA HIS A 119 -5.07 19.79 -4.73
C HIS A 119 -4.24 18.78 -3.95
N GLU A 120 -2.97 18.60 -4.30
CA GLU A 120 -2.04 17.70 -3.60
C GLU A 120 -1.89 18.08 -2.11
N ASP A 121 -1.78 19.37 -1.79
CA ASP A 121 -1.66 19.82 -0.40
C ASP A 121 -2.96 19.60 0.41
N VAL A 122 -4.14 19.86 -0.18
CA VAL A 122 -5.43 19.58 0.48
C VAL A 122 -5.64 18.09 0.69
N VAL A 123 -5.33 17.28 -0.33
CA VAL A 123 -5.44 15.82 -0.26
C VAL A 123 -4.50 15.25 0.79
N ALA A 124 -3.26 15.74 0.88
CA ALA A 124 -2.31 15.29 1.89
C ALA A 124 -2.85 15.46 3.33
N VAL A 125 -3.51 16.59 3.61
CA VAL A 125 -4.16 16.83 4.92
C VAL A 125 -5.30 15.83 5.17
N MET A 126 -6.15 15.61 4.18
CA MET A 126 -7.29 14.69 4.31
C MET A 126 -6.84 13.23 4.43
N VAL A 127 -5.84 12.79 3.67
CA VAL A 127 -5.29 11.43 3.72
C VAL A 127 -4.62 11.16 5.06
N GLU A 128 -3.80 12.10 5.55
CA GLU A 128 -3.15 11.96 6.85
C GLU A 128 -4.18 11.92 7.99
N ARG A 129 -5.30 12.65 7.86
CA ARG A 129 -6.36 12.60 8.86
C ARG A 129 -7.20 11.32 8.78
N LEU A 130 -7.55 10.86 7.58
CA LEU A 130 -8.21 9.57 7.37
C LEU A 130 -7.42 8.41 7.98
N ARG A 131 -6.08 8.46 7.90
CA ARG A 131 -5.19 7.47 8.52
C ARG A 131 -5.32 7.41 10.05
N LYS A 132 -5.66 8.52 10.69
CA LYS A 132 -5.80 8.65 12.16
C LYS A 132 -7.24 8.41 12.64
N GLU A 133 -8.21 8.34 11.74
CA GLU A 133 -9.62 8.09 12.06
C GLU A 133 -9.92 6.60 12.10
N TYR A 134 -10.03 6.03 13.31
CA TYR A 134 -10.39 4.63 13.56
C TYR A 134 -11.92 4.41 13.61
N LEU A 135 -12.67 5.07 12.73
CA LEU A 135 -14.13 4.93 12.65
C LEU A 135 -14.54 4.11 11.42
N LEU A 136 -15.76 3.55 11.45
CA LEU A 136 -16.41 2.96 10.27
C LEU A 136 -16.57 4.03 9.17
N GLU A 137 -16.40 3.66 7.90
CA GLU A 137 -16.28 4.60 6.77
C GLU A 137 -17.47 5.55 6.63
N GLU A 138 -18.69 5.08 6.90
CA GLU A 138 -19.92 5.88 6.92
C GLU A 138 -19.96 6.96 8.01
N GLN A 139 -19.20 6.76 9.09
CA GLN A 139 -19.12 7.66 10.25
C GLN A 139 -17.86 8.54 10.23
N ARG A 140 -17.00 8.42 9.22
CA ARG A 140 -15.76 9.21 9.13
C ARG A 140 -16.08 10.65 8.73
N PRO A 141 -15.88 11.65 9.62
CA PRO A 141 -16.10 13.04 9.27
C PRO A 141 -15.16 13.49 8.14
N THR A 142 -13.93 12.93 8.05
CA THR A 142 -13.03 13.23 6.94
C THR A 142 -13.48 12.58 5.61
N GLY A 143 -14.20 11.45 5.64
CA GLY A 143 -14.82 10.88 4.44
C GLY A 143 -15.88 11.81 3.84
N GLN A 144 -16.74 12.38 4.70
CA GLN A 144 -17.74 13.36 4.29
C GLN A 144 -17.10 14.69 3.83
N ALA A 145 -16.00 15.10 4.46
CA ALA A 145 -15.19 16.23 4.02
C ALA A 145 -14.62 16.03 2.59
N LYS A 146 -14.09 14.84 2.29
CA LYS A 146 -13.58 14.48 0.95
C LYS A 146 -14.65 14.61 -0.12
N LEU A 147 -15.85 14.05 0.10
CA LEU A 147 -16.95 14.15 -0.85
C LEU A 147 -17.38 15.60 -1.09
N SER A 148 -17.41 16.41 -0.03
CA SER A 148 -17.75 17.83 -0.12
C SER A 148 -16.71 18.62 -0.91
N TYR A 149 -15.42 18.33 -0.69
CA TYR A 149 -14.32 18.94 -1.43
C TYR A 149 -14.34 18.59 -2.91
N ILE A 150 -14.51 17.32 -3.26
CA ILE A 150 -14.58 16.87 -4.67
C ILE A 150 -15.68 17.64 -5.42
N LYS A 151 -16.87 17.76 -4.81
CA LYS A 151 -17.98 18.54 -5.37
C LYS A 151 -17.63 20.02 -5.56
N LEU A 152 -16.93 20.64 -4.60
CA LEU A 152 -16.48 22.04 -4.73
C LEU A 152 -15.48 22.22 -5.87
N VAL A 153 -14.53 21.30 -6.03
CA VAL A 153 -13.56 21.34 -7.12
C VAL A 153 -14.24 21.16 -8.46
N GLU A 154 -15.18 20.22 -8.59
CA GLU A 154 -15.95 20.01 -9.84
C GLU A 154 -16.79 21.23 -10.23
N GLN A 155 -17.36 21.93 -9.24
CA GLN A 155 -18.12 23.16 -9.47
C GLN A 155 -17.25 24.31 -10.00
N VAL A 156 -16.03 24.46 -9.47
CA VAL A 156 -15.13 25.57 -9.83
C VAL A 156 -14.28 25.24 -11.06
N PHE A 157 -13.75 24.02 -11.14
CA PHE A 157 -12.85 23.52 -12.17
C PHE A 157 -13.32 22.17 -12.74
N SER A 158 -14.48 22.17 -13.39
CA SER A 158 -15.13 20.99 -14.02
C SER A 158 -14.27 20.09 -14.93
N TRP A 159 -13.12 20.55 -15.40
CA TRP A 159 -12.17 19.76 -16.23
C TRP A 159 -11.12 19.02 -15.40
N PHE A 160 -10.96 19.39 -14.14
CA PHE A 160 -9.94 18.82 -13.28
C PHE A 160 -10.47 17.53 -12.65
N ASN A 161 -9.73 16.43 -12.84
CA ASN A 161 -10.07 15.15 -12.23
C ASN A 161 -9.63 15.12 -10.76
N SER A 162 -10.46 15.69 -9.88
CA SER A 162 -10.24 15.68 -8.44
C SER A 162 -10.45 14.31 -7.80
N GLN A 163 -10.90 13.30 -8.55
CA GLN A 163 -11.17 11.95 -8.09
C GLN A 163 -10.06 10.95 -8.45
N ASP A 164 -8.94 11.41 -9.04
CA ASP A 164 -7.84 10.52 -9.46
C ASP A 164 -7.42 9.61 -8.28
N PRO A 165 -7.60 8.28 -8.39
CA PRO A 165 -7.23 7.36 -7.33
C PRO A 165 -5.75 7.47 -6.95
N LYS A 166 -4.87 7.88 -7.89
CA LYS A 166 -3.44 8.03 -7.62
C LYS A 166 -3.13 9.18 -6.67
N THR A 167 -3.95 10.22 -6.62
CA THR A 167 -3.73 11.37 -5.71
C THR A 167 -4.24 11.06 -4.30
N TRP A 168 -5.39 10.41 -4.18
CA TRP A 168 -5.99 10.06 -2.87
C TRP A 168 -5.37 8.83 -2.20
N ASN A 169 -4.76 7.95 -2.98
CA ASN A 169 -4.15 6.72 -2.47
C ASN A 169 -2.63 6.84 -2.53
N CYS A 170 -2.04 7.57 -1.57
CA CYS A 170 -0.59 7.67 -1.37
C CYS A 170 0.11 6.29 -1.18
N HIS A 171 -0.67 5.22 -0.92
CA HIS A 171 -0.19 3.84 -0.85
C HIS A 171 -0.14 3.09 -2.19
N MET A 172 -0.48 3.72 -3.34
CA MET A 172 -0.39 3.09 -4.67
C MET A 172 0.98 3.21 -5.33
N GLN A 173 2.07 3.20 -4.56
CA GLN A 173 3.35 2.79 -5.15
C GLN A 173 3.30 1.27 -5.37
N GLU A 174 3.03 0.92 -6.63
CA GLU A 174 3.15 -0.39 -7.29
C GLU A 174 2.00 -1.39 -7.07
N TYR A 175 0.89 -1.17 -7.78
CA TYR A 175 0.00 -2.26 -8.17
C TYR A 175 0.53 -2.92 -9.45
N PRO A 176 0.54 -4.27 -9.54
CA PRO A 176 0.99 -4.98 -10.72
C PRO A 176 0.11 -4.65 -11.93
N SER A 177 0.73 -4.52 -13.11
CA SER A 177 0.12 -4.08 -14.38
C SER A 177 -1.09 -4.89 -14.88
N ASP A 178 -1.42 -6.00 -14.22
CA ASP A 178 -2.46 -6.96 -14.61
C ASP A 178 -3.80 -6.76 -13.87
N MET A 179 -3.95 -5.68 -13.10
CA MET A 179 -5.19 -5.39 -12.38
C MET A 179 -6.25 -4.79 -13.33
N LEU A 180 -7.48 -5.33 -13.29
CA LEU A 180 -8.58 -4.88 -14.14
C LEU A 180 -8.99 -3.43 -13.79
N PRO A 181 -9.40 -2.61 -14.79
CA PRO A 181 -9.79 -1.20 -14.57
C PRO A 181 -10.91 -1.01 -13.54
N ASP A 182 -11.82 -1.99 -13.43
CA ASP A 182 -12.99 -1.95 -12.55
C ASP A 182 -12.83 -2.84 -11.30
N ALA A 183 -11.60 -3.19 -10.93
CA ALA A 183 -11.36 -4.03 -9.76
C ALA A 183 -11.77 -3.28 -8.48
N ILE A 184 -12.78 -3.80 -7.78
CA ILE A 184 -13.22 -3.32 -6.47
C ILE A 184 -12.06 -3.55 -5.47
N ILE A 185 -11.57 -2.48 -4.88
CA ILE A 185 -10.34 -2.49 -4.08
C ILE A 185 -10.70 -2.67 -2.60
N PRO A 186 -10.15 -3.68 -1.90
CA PRO A 186 -10.31 -3.79 -0.46
C PRO A 186 -9.57 -2.65 0.28
N PRO A 187 -10.15 -2.11 1.37
CA PRO A 187 -11.50 -2.40 1.83
C PRO A 187 -12.54 -1.57 1.05
N SER A 188 -13.50 -2.24 0.43
CA SER A 188 -14.76 -1.64 -0.01
C SER A 188 -15.87 -2.07 0.95
N ASP A 189 -17.05 -1.45 0.91
CA ASP A 189 -18.17 -1.78 1.80
C ASP A 189 -18.55 -3.28 1.79
N GLU A 190 -18.40 -3.96 0.65
CA GLU A 190 -18.63 -5.42 0.53
C GLU A 190 -17.49 -6.31 1.08
N HIS A 191 -16.37 -5.72 1.50
CA HIS A 191 -15.15 -6.43 1.91
C HIS A 191 -14.62 -5.95 3.27
N SER A 192 -15.49 -5.45 4.16
CA SER A 192 -15.13 -5.06 5.53
C SER A 192 -14.40 -6.18 6.30
N TYR A 193 -14.72 -7.46 6.02
CA TYR A 193 -14.04 -8.63 6.60
C TYR A 193 -12.57 -8.82 6.16
N ALA A 194 -12.10 -8.08 5.15
CA ALA A 194 -10.71 -8.09 4.69
C ALA A 194 -9.83 -7.05 5.39
N GLN A 195 -10.38 -6.28 6.35
CA GLN A 195 -9.60 -5.34 7.15
C GLN A 195 -8.72 -6.09 8.16
N TRP A 196 -7.41 -5.91 8.05
CA TRP A 196 -6.45 -6.43 9.03
C TRP A 196 -6.56 -5.61 10.33
N LEU A 197 -7.32 -6.13 11.29
CA LEU A 197 -7.33 -5.61 12.65
C LEU A 197 -6.01 -6.02 13.32
N LYS A 198 -5.19 -5.07 13.74
CA LYS A 198 -4.07 -5.36 14.65
C LYS A 198 -4.67 -5.90 15.94
N GLU A 199 -4.19 -7.06 16.39
CA GLU A 199 -4.41 -7.55 17.75
C GLU A 199 -3.99 -6.44 18.73
N GLN A 200 -4.89 -6.06 19.63
CA GLN A 200 -4.62 -5.05 20.64
C GLN A 200 -3.63 -5.60 21.66
N ASP A 201 -2.53 -4.89 21.90
CA ASP A 201 -1.64 -5.15 23.03
C ASP A 201 -2.43 -5.01 24.35
N PRO A 202 -2.38 -5.97 25.30
CA PRO A 202 -3.26 -5.99 26.48
C PRO A 202 -3.01 -4.91 27.56
N GLU A 203 -2.20 -3.88 27.33
CA GLU A 203 -1.68 -3.01 28.40
C GLU A 203 -2.29 -1.60 28.48
N ASN A 204 -3.58 -1.41 28.19
CA ASN A 204 -4.24 -0.15 28.60
C ASN A 204 -5.77 -0.26 28.79
N PRO A 205 -6.29 -0.38 30.03
CA PRO A 205 -7.72 -0.39 30.29
C PRO A 205 -8.21 1.04 30.54
N GLN A 206 -8.73 1.73 29.51
CA GLN A 206 -9.62 2.88 29.68
C GLN A 206 -10.33 3.27 28.38
N SER A 207 -11.46 2.63 28.12
CA SER A 207 -12.67 3.26 27.56
C SER A 207 -13.77 2.21 27.49
N GLU A 208 -14.62 2.21 28.52
CA GLU A 208 -15.85 1.42 28.54
C GLU A 208 -16.80 1.95 27.47
N SER A 209 -17.14 1.09 26.52
CA SER A 209 -18.46 1.11 25.88
C SER A 209 -19.09 -0.25 26.16
N GLN A 210 -20.10 -0.20 27.03
CA GLN A 210 -20.97 -1.32 27.38
C GLN A 210 -21.82 -1.61 26.15
N ASP A 211 -21.56 -2.74 25.49
CA ASP A 211 -22.57 -3.66 24.92
C ASP A 211 -21.90 -4.62 23.92
N LEU A 212 -21.47 -5.77 24.45
CA LEU A 212 -21.37 -7.10 23.80
C LEU A 212 -20.60 -8.00 24.76
N GLN A 213 -21.23 -8.30 25.90
CA GLN A 213 -20.78 -9.39 26.74
C GLN A 213 -20.98 -10.71 26.00
N ASN A 214 -19.94 -11.54 26.03
CA ASN A 214 -19.94 -12.98 25.76
C ASN A 214 -19.54 -13.48 24.36
N VAL A 215 -18.31 -13.17 23.92
CA VAL A 215 -17.52 -14.14 23.15
C VAL A 215 -16.22 -14.38 23.89
N ASN A 216 -16.07 -15.61 24.36
CA ASN A 216 -14.93 -16.16 25.06
C ASN A 216 -13.68 -16.01 24.17
N SER A 217 -12.88 -14.96 24.37
CA SER A 217 -11.59 -14.77 23.69
C SER A 217 -10.57 -15.76 24.26
N GLN A 218 -10.70 -17.02 23.84
CA GLN A 218 -9.56 -17.92 23.80
C GLN A 218 -8.50 -17.25 22.93
N PHE A 219 -7.39 -16.83 23.53
CA PHE A 219 -6.17 -16.51 22.80
C PHE A 219 -5.76 -17.76 22.02
N PHE A 220 -6.15 -17.84 20.74
CA PHE A 220 -5.69 -18.88 19.85
C PHE A 220 -4.21 -18.62 19.55
N MET A 221 -3.31 -19.41 20.14
CA MET A 221 -1.92 -19.42 19.72
C MET A 221 -1.83 -20.02 18.33
N ASP A 222 -1.14 -19.35 17.40
CA ASP A 222 -0.93 -19.86 16.04
C ASP A 222 -0.05 -21.11 16.07
N GLU A 223 -0.68 -22.28 15.98
CA GLU A 223 -0.01 -23.59 16.01
C GLU A 223 0.76 -23.90 14.71
N ARG A 224 0.64 -23.08 13.66
CA ARG A 224 1.33 -23.32 12.40
C ARG A 224 2.84 -23.19 12.62
N GLN A 225 3.58 -24.24 12.28
CA GLN A 225 5.04 -24.28 12.40
C GLN A 225 5.72 -24.26 11.04
N CYS A 226 6.75 -23.43 10.89
CA CYS A 226 7.57 -23.39 9.68
C CYS A 226 8.44 -24.64 9.54
N SER A 227 8.26 -25.42 8.47
CA SER A 227 9.02 -26.64 8.20
C SER A 227 10.53 -26.44 7.99
N LEU A 228 11.00 -25.19 7.84
CA LEU A 228 12.41 -24.84 7.65
C LEU A 228 13.05 -24.35 8.95
N CYS A 229 12.51 -23.31 9.59
CA CYS A 229 13.11 -22.71 10.79
C CYS A 229 12.53 -23.22 12.12
N GLN A 230 11.47 -24.04 12.06
CA GLN A 230 10.78 -24.64 13.21
C GLN A 230 10.15 -23.63 14.19
N GLN A 231 10.05 -22.36 13.80
CA GLN A 231 9.34 -21.33 14.57
C GLN A 231 7.83 -21.39 14.28
N HIS A 232 7.03 -21.05 15.29
CA HIS A 232 5.57 -21.02 15.21
C HIS A 232 5.08 -19.62 14.85
N GLY A 233 3.95 -19.57 14.14
CA GLY A 233 3.28 -18.34 13.73
C GLY A 233 4.02 -17.51 12.70
N ASP A 234 3.38 -16.41 12.28
CA ASP A 234 3.99 -15.45 11.37
C ASP A 234 5.13 -14.67 12.05
N ALA A 235 6.21 -14.41 11.31
CA ALA A 235 7.27 -13.53 11.76
C ALA A 235 7.07 -12.11 11.22
N LYS A 236 7.80 -11.14 11.79
CA LYS A 236 7.78 -9.75 11.30
C LYS A 236 8.08 -9.71 9.79
N PRO A 237 7.47 -8.77 9.03
CA PRO A 237 7.64 -8.68 7.58
C PRO A 237 9.10 -8.64 7.11
N ASN A 238 9.95 -7.89 7.80
CA ASN A 238 11.38 -7.78 7.50
C ASN A 238 12.24 -8.93 8.09
N ASP A 239 11.62 -9.83 8.87
CA ASP A 239 12.24 -11.06 9.37
C ASP A 239 11.87 -12.23 8.45
N ALA A 240 11.43 -13.37 8.98
CA ALA A 240 11.05 -14.50 8.14
C ALA A 240 9.74 -14.24 7.33
N GLY A 241 8.95 -13.24 7.74
CA GLY A 241 7.66 -12.89 7.17
C GLY A 241 6.56 -13.89 7.50
N ARG A 242 5.44 -13.83 6.77
CA ARG A 242 4.28 -14.73 6.96
C ARG A 242 4.54 -16.17 6.53
N LEU A 243 3.78 -17.11 7.09
CA LEU A 243 3.72 -18.52 6.71
C LEU A 243 2.94 -18.70 5.40
N LEU A 244 3.52 -19.47 4.48
CA LEU A 244 2.90 -19.92 3.25
C LEU A 244 2.46 -21.36 3.41
N TYR A 245 1.27 -21.68 2.91
CA TYR A 245 0.81 -23.06 2.79
C TYR A 245 1.68 -23.80 1.78
N ILE A 246 2.26 -24.94 2.19
CA ILE A 246 3.09 -25.78 1.34
C ILE A 246 2.52 -27.19 1.15
N GLY A 247 1.22 -27.39 1.43
CA GLY A 247 0.54 -28.67 1.23
C GLY A 247 0.39 -29.50 2.50
N GLN A 248 -0.67 -30.32 2.57
CA GLN A 248 -0.90 -31.32 3.64
C GLN A 248 -0.77 -30.81 5.09
N ASN A 249 -1.26 -29.60 5.35
CA ASN A 249 -1.14 -28.93 6.66
C ASN A 249 0.31 -28.62 7.07
N GLU A 250 1.23 -28.51 6.11
CA GLU A 250 2.58 -27.98 6.33
C GLU A 250 2.66 -26.51 5.89
N TRP A 251 3.51 -25.77 6.59
CA TRP A 251 3.68 -24.33 6.41
C TRP A 251 5.16 -23.95 6.38
N ALA A 252 5.52 -22.90 5.67
CA ALA A 252 6.88 -22.38 5.71
C ALA A 252 6.91 -20.86 5.51
N HIS A 253 7.75 -20.16 6.26
CA HIS A 253 7.88 -18.72 6.15
C HIS A 253 8.34 -18.29 4.76
N VAL A 254 7.78 -17.18 4.26
CA VAL A 254 8.06 -16.65 2.93
C VAL A 254 9.55 -16.45 2.68
N ASN A 255 10.29 -15.82 3.60
CA ASN A 255 11.73 -15.59 3.43
C ASN A 255 12.56 -16.85 3.66
N CYS A 256 12.09 -17.81 4.47
CA CYS A 256 12.73 -19.13 4.54
C CYS A 256 12.64 -19.88 3.20
N CYS A 257 11.51 -19.77 2.50
CA CYS A 257 11.35 -20.36 1.16
C CYS A 257 12.15 -19.58 0.11
N MET A 258 11.92 -18.26 0.03
CA MET A 258 12.43 -17.42 -1.06
C MET A 258 13.97 -17.38 -1.15
N TRP A 259 14.66 -17.50 -0.01
CA TRP A 259 16.12 -17.50 0.06
C TRP A 259 16.75 -18.89 0.10
N SER A 260 15.95 -19.95 -0.06
CA SER A 260 16.47 -21.31 -0.25
C SER A 260 17.17 -21.41 -1.61
N ALA A 261 18.35 -22.04 -1.65
CA ALA A 261 19.24 -22.04 -2.82
C ALA A 261 18.61 -22.54 -4.14
N GLU A 262 17.68 -23.50 -4.08
CA GLU A 262 17.02 -24.10 -5.24
C GLU A 262 15.66 -23.47 -5.60
N VAL A 263 15.15 -22.57 -4.76
CA VAL A 263 13.84 -21.93 -4.96
C VAL A 263 13.95 -20.80 -5.95
N LYS A 264 13.07 -20.82 -6.95
CA LYS A 264 12.97 -19.77 -7.97
C LYS A 264 11.68 -19.01 -7.79
N ASP A 265 11.72 -17.75 -8.15
CA ASP A 265 10.59 -16.84 -8.05
C ASP A 265 10.24 -16.34 -9.42
N VAL A 266 9.09 -16.80 -9.92
CA VAL A 266 8.62 -16.48 -11.25
C VAL A 266 7.29 -15.76 -11.09
N LYS A 267 7.33 -14.42 -11.16
CA LYS A 267 6.14 -13.56 -11.05
C LYS A 267 5.29 -13.84 -9.79
N GLY A 268 5.93 -14.14 -8.65
CA GLY A 268 5.21 -14.44 -7.39
C GLY A 268 4.96 -15.93 -7.14
N ALA A 269 5.18 -16.80 -8.11
CA ALA A 269 5.18 -18.25 -7.90
C ALA A 269 6.55 -18.72 -7.39
N LEU A 270 6.61 -19.30 -6.18
CA LEU A 270 7.81 -19.94 -5.64
C LEU A 270 7.86 -21.39 -6.12
N LEU A 271 8.79 -21.66 -7.03
CA LEU A 271 9.05 -22.99 -7.58
C LEU A 271 10.03 -23.76 -6.69
N HIS A 272 9.89 -25.09 -6.64
CA HIS A 272 10.80 -26.01 -5.93
C HIS A 272 10.85 -25.87 -4.39
N VAL A 273 9.87 -25.22 -3.77
CA VAL A 273 9.83 -25.09 -2.29
C VAL A 273 9.84 -26.46 -1.59
N HIS A 274 9.13 -27.45 -2.13
CA HIS A 274 9.08 -28.78 -1.53
C HIS A 274 10.42 -29.53 -1.65
N SER A 275 11.18 -29.28 -2.73
CA SER A 275 12.55 -29.77 -2.88
C SER A 275 13.45 -29.16 -1.80
N ALA A 276 13.32 -27.85 -1.54
CA ALA A 276 14.03 -27.17 -0.47
C ALA A 276 13.68 -27.71 0.91
N VAL A 277 12.40 -27.95 1.20
CA VAL A 277 11.97 -28.54 2.48
C VAL A 277 12.53 -29.96 2.63
N THR A 278 12.44 -30.78 1.59
CA THR A 278 12.97 -32.16 1.60
C THR A 278 14.48 -32.18 1.82
N ARG A 279 15.24 -31.34 1.12
CA ARG A 279 16.69 -31.17 1.33
C ARG A 279 16.98 -30.64 2.73
N GLY A 280 16.22 -29.63 3.17
CA GLY A 280 16.36 -28.96 4.46
C GLY A 280 16.34 -29.93 5.63
N ARG A 281 15.53 -31.00 5.58
CA ARG A 281 15.49 -32.06 6.61
C ARG A 281 16.86 -32.68 6.91
N LEU A 282 17.78 -32.68 5.94
CA LEU A 282 19.13 -33.23 6.08
C LEU A 282 20.20 -32.17 6.34
N MET A 283 19.90 -30.89 6.09
CA MET A 283 20.88 -29.80 6.15
C MET A 283 20.85 -29.12 7.52
N ARG A 284 22.00 -29.09 8.20
CA ARG A 284 22.16 -28.44 9.50
C ARG A 284 22.64 -27.00 9.35
N CYS A 285 22.11 -26.12 10.18
CA CYS A 285 22.52 -24.73 10.24
C CYS A 285 23.89 -24.59 10.91
N GLU A 286 24.83 -23.89 10.28
CA GLU A 286 26.16 -23.61 10.85
C GLU A 286 26.08 -22.82 12.17
N ARG A 287 25.07 -21.95 12.32
CA ARG A 287 24.87 -21.13 13.54
C ARG A 287 24.23 -21.87 14.72
N CYS A 288 23.11 -22.57 14.51
CA CYS A 288 22.31 -23.16 15.59
C CYS A 288 22.34 -24.70 15.64
N GLY A 289 22.94 -25.36 14.64
CA GLY A 289 23.05 -26.82 14.56
C GLY A 289 21.77 -27.56 14.16
N GLN A 290 20.61 -26.91 14.17
CA GLN A 290 19.32 -27.52 13.85
C GLN A 290 19.13 -27.75 12.34
N THR A 291 18.29 -28.71 11.99
CA THR A 291 17.95 -29.02 10.59
C THR A 291 17.03 -27.97 9.97
N GLY A 292 16.83 -28.03 8.65
CA GLY A 292 15.99 -27.09 7.88
C GLY A 292 16.77 -25.88 7.33
N ALA A 293 18.10 -25.92 7.38
CA ALA A 293 18.96 -24.86 6.92
C ALA A 293 19.14 -24.93 5.39
N THR A 294 18.35 -24.15 4.65
CA THR A 294 18.33 -24.19 3.18
C THR A 294 19.01 -22.99 2.52
N VAL A 295 19.38 -21.96 3.28
CA VAL A 295 20.12 -20.79 2.78
C VAL A 295 21.60 -21.14 2.72
N GLY A 296 22.05 -21.56 1.55
CA GLY A 296 23.43 -22.01 1.30
C GLY A 296 24.34 -20.90 0.78
N CYS A 297 25.63 -21.00 1.09
CA CYS A 297 26.65 -20.16 0.46
C CYS A 297 26.74 -20.46 -1.05
N CYS A 298 26.78 -19.44 -1.90
CA CYS A 298 26.86 -19.58 -3.36
C CYS A 298 28.26 -19.96 -3.86
N LEU A 299 29.29 -19.89 -3.01
CA LEU A 299 30.63 -20.37 -3.38
C LEU A 299 30.62 -21.91 -3.48
N THR A 300 31.01 -22.45 -4.64
CA THR A 300 30.92 -23.88 -4.97
C THR A 300 31.68 -24.81 -4.01
N SER A 301 32.77 -24.35 -3.41
CA SER A 301 33.57 -25.11 -2.43
C SER A 301 33.02 -25.02 -1.00
N CYS A 302 32.02 -24.16 -0.74
CA CYS A 302 31.49 -23.92 0.59
C CYS A 302 30.22 -24.74 0.84
N GLN A 303 30.21 -25.51 1.92
CA GLN A 303 29.06 -26.32 2.34
C GLN A 303 28.27 -25.68 3.51
N SER A 304 28.57 -24.43 3.85
CA SER A 304 27.87 -23.73 4.93
C SER A 304 26.42 -23.44 4.53
N ASN A 305 25.50 -23.93 5.35
CA ASN A 305 24.06 -23.71 5.23
C ASN A 305 23.54 -23.03 6.50
N TYR A 306 22.52 -22.19 6.34
CA TYR A 306 21.91 -21.45 7.44
C TYR A 306 20.38 -21.45 7.30
N HIS A 307 19.68 -21.25 8.41
CA HIS A 307 18.33 -20.68 8.34
C HIS A 307 18.42 -19.22 7.90
N PHE A 308 17.36 -18.69 7.29
CA PHE A 308 17.30 -17.29 6.88
C PHE A 308 17.70 -16.31 8.00
N MET A 309 17.07 -16.41 9.17
CA MET A 309 17.38 -15.55 10.32
C MET A 309 18.76 -15.82 10.93
N CYS A 310 19.26 -17.07 10.84
CA CYS A 310 20.61 -17.39 11.29
C CYS A 310 21.67 -16.81 10.34
N ALA A 311 21.44 -16.83 9.03
CA ALA A 311 22.32 -16.20 8.05
C ALA A 311 22.44 -14.70 8.32
N ARG A 312 21.31 -14.02 8.55
CA ARG A 312 21.28 -12.60 8.94
C ARG A 312 22.06 -12.35 10.23
N ALA A 313 21.81 -13.13 11.27
CA ALA A 313 22.50 -12.97 12.55
C ALA A 313 23.99 -13.35 12.53
N SER A 314 24.42 -14.16 11.56
CA SER A 314 25.83 -14.47 11.28
C SER A 314 26.46 -13.49 10.28
N ASN A 315 25.78 -12.41 9.90
CA ASN A 315 26.26 -11.41 8.94
C ASN A 315 26.63 -12.02 7.57
N CYS A 316 25.83 -12.96 7.08
CA CYS A 316 25.93 -13.42 5.70
C CYS A 316 25.49 -12.30 4.75
N VAL A 317 26.10 -12.25 3.56
CA VAL A 317 25.82 -11.24 2.55
C VAL A 317 24.72 -11.75 1.62
N PHE A 318 23.63 -11.01 1.54
CA PHE A 318 22.51 -11.24 0.63
C PHE A 318 22.63 -10.28 -0.56
N GLN A 319 22.52 -10.81 -1.77
CA GLN A 319 22.59 -10.05 -3.01
C GLN A 319 21.23 -9.98 -3.71
N CYS A 320 21.03 -8.92 -4.50
CA CYS A 320 19.79 -8.68 -5.25
C CYS A 320 19.43 -9.79 -6.25
N ASP A 321 20.42 -10.58 -6.69
CA ASP A 321 20.24 -11.74 -7.58
C ASP A 321 19.95 -13.05 -6.81
N LYS A 322 19.59 -12.94 -5.53
CA LYS A 322 19.29 -14.03 -4.59
C LYS A 322 20.47 -14.93 -4.20
N LYS A 323 21.70 -14.51 -4.51
CA LYS A 323 22.89 -15.21 -4.00
C LYS A 323 23.17 -14.84 -2.56
N VAL A 324 23.59 -15.83 -1.77
CA VAL A 324 23.99 -15.64 -0.39
C VAL A 324 25.42 -16.10 -0.20
N TYR A 325 26.23 -15.31 0.51
CA TYR A 325 27.61 -15.65 0.85
C TYR A 325 27.79 -15.65 2.36
N CYS A 326 28.38 -16.70 2.91
CA CYS A 326 28.62 -16.79 4.34
C CYS A 326 29.68 -15.77 4.80
N TYR A 327 29.76 -15.53 6.11
CA TYR A 327 30.70 -14.57 6.68
C TYR A 327 32.17 -14.83 6.31
N LYS A 328 32.55 -16.10 6.05
CA LYS A 328 33.91 -16.49 5.61
C LYS A 328 34.24 -16.03 4.18
N HIS A 329 33.23 -15.78 3.35
CA HIS A 329 33.37 -15.44 1.93
C HIS A 329 32.81 -14.07 1.58
N ARG A 330 32.47 -13.26 2.58
CA ARG A 330 31.93 -11.91 2.39
C ARG A 330 32.89 -11.00 1.63
N ASP A 331 34.20 -11.17 1.85
CA ASP A 331 35.25 -10.30 1.31
C ASP A 331 35.53 -10.58 -0.19
N LEU A 332 34.95 -11.65 -0.73
CA LEU A 332 35.01 -11.99 -2.17
C LEU A 332 33.96 -11.22 -3.00
N ILE A 333 33.17 -10.35 -2.37
CA ILE A 333 32.00 -9.71 -2.96
C ILE A 333 32.21 -8.20 -3.13
N ASN A 334 32.21 -7.73 -4.39
CA ASN A 334 32.35 -6.31 -4.75
C ASN A 334 31.02 -5.59 -5.09
N ASN A 335 29.87 -6.26 -4.98
CA ASN A 335 28.58 -5.76 -5.50
C ASN A 335 27.58 -5.35 -4.41
N LYS A 336 26.60 -4.52 -4.80
CA LYS A 336 25.50 -3.96 -3.99
C LYS A 336 24.89 -5.01 -3.05
N ILE A 337 25.07 -4.79 -1.76
CA ILE A 337 24.56 -5.61 -0.65
C ILE A 337 23.13 -5.17 -0.36
N GLU A 338 22.22 -6.12 -0.13
CA GLU A 338 20.91 -5.79 0.45
C GLU A 338 21.09 -5.41 1.93
N GLN A 339 20.90 -4.12 2.25
CA GLN A 339 20.98 -3.63 3.63
C GLN A 339 19.75 -4.08 4.43
N GLY A 340 19.93 -4.30 5.74
CA GLY A 340 19.08 -5.10 6.63
C GLY A 340 17.58 -4.76 6.76
N ASN A 341 17.07 -3.74 6.06
CA ASN A 341 15.68 -3.28 6.05
C ASN A 341 14.94 -3.55 4.72
N GLY A 342 15.47 -4.42 3.86
CA GLY A 342 14.93 -4.69 2.51
C GLY A 342 14.30 -6.08 2.30
N PHE A 343 14.05 -6.86 3.35
CA PHE A 343 13.56 -8.25 3.20
C PHE A 343 12.02 -8.37 3.23
N GLU A 344 11.31 -7.25 3.28
CA GLU A 344 9.86 -7.24 3.29
C GLU A 344 9.30 -7.71 1.94
N VAL A 345 8.44 -8.74 1.98
CA VAL A 345 7.77 -9.26 0.79
C VAL A 345 6.36 -8.67 0.71
N LEU A 346 6.25 -7.47 0.16
CA LEU A 346 4.99 -6.73 0.05
C LEU A 346 4.09 -7.21 -1.10
N ARG A 347 4.68 -7.84 -2.13
CA ARG A 347 3.93 -8.39 -3.28
C ARG A 347 3.31 -9.75 -2.97
N ARG A 348 2.30 -10.13 -3.76
CA ARG A 348 1.70 -11.47 -3.70
C ARG A 348 2.74 -12.54 -4.05
N VAL A 349 2.89 -13.50 -3.14
CA VAL A 349 3.75 -14.68 -3.30
C VAL A 349 2.99 -15.92 -2.84
N TYR A 350 3.08 -17.00 -3.61
CA TYR A 350 2.48 -18.30 -3.30
C TYR A 350 3.44 -19.42 -3.68
N VAL A 351 3.24 -20.62 -3.10
CA VAL A 351 4.01 -21.80 -3.45
C VAL A 351 3.36 -22.50 -4.63
N ASP A 352 4.16 -22.76 -5.66
CA ASP A 352 3.72 -23.52 -6.81
C ASP A 352 3.67 -25.02 -6.49
N PHE A 353 2.60 -25.67 -6.92
CA PHE A 353 2.35 -27.09 -6.71
C PHE A 353 2.49 -27.92 -8.00
N ASP A 354 2.94 -27.32 -9.11
CA ASP A 354 3.07 -28.04 -10.36
C ASP A 354 4.11 -29.16 -10.25
N GLY A 355 3.76 -30.34 -10.78
CA GLY A 355 4.58 -31.55 -10.66
C GLY A 355 4.68 -32.15 -9.25
N ILE A 356 3.95 -31.63 -8.25
CA ILE A 356 4.02 -32.11 -6.86
C ILE A 356 2.86 -33.08 -6.58
N SER A 357 3.20 -34.34 -6.30
CA SER A 357 2.24 -35.32 -5.80
C SER A 357 2.21 -35.30 -4.28
N LEU A 358 1.16 -34.71 -3.71
CA LEU A 358 0.86 -34.76 -2.29
C LEU A 358 0.42 -36.19 -1.92
N ARG A 359 1.36 -37.05 -1.53
CA ARG A 359 1.15 -38.50 -1.35
C ARG A 359 0.49 -38.97 -0.04
N ARG A 360 0.14 -38.11 0.92
CA ARG A 360 -0.66 -38.55 2.07
C ARG A 360 -2.08 -38.84 1.59
N LYS A 361 -2.38 -40.12 1.44
CA LYS A 361 -3.76 -40.60 1.32
C LYS A 361 -4.37 -40.55 2.71
N PHE A 362 -5.38 -39.71 2.92
CA PHE A 362 -6.19 -39.71 4.14
C PHE A 362 -7.12 -40.95 4.11
N LEU A 363 -6.53 -42.14 4.29
CA LEU A 363 -7.23 -43.42 4.17
C LEU A 363 -8.35 -43.59 5.22
N THR A 364 -8.24 -42.89 6.35
CA THR A 364 -9.19 -42.93 7.47
C THR A 364 -10.14 -41.72 7.52
N GLY A 365 -10.12 -40.83 6.51
CA GLY A 365 -10.84 -39.56 6.58
C GLY A 365 -10.26 -38.60 7.62
N LEU A 366 -10.87 -37.43 7.75
CA LEU A 366 -10.62 -36.44 8.80
C LEU A 366 -11.92 -36.23 9.57
N GLU A 367 -11.85 -36.06 10.89
CA GLU A 367 -13.02 -35.72 11.71
C GLU A 367 -13.49 -34.30 11.35
N PRO A 368 -14.75 -34.09 10.92
CA PRO A 368 -15.22 -32.78 10.44
C PRO A 368 -15.01 -31.62 11.41
N GLU A 369 -15.10 -31.88 12.71
CA GLU A 369 -14.89 -30.92 13.81
C GLU A 369 -13.43 -30.52 13.99
N SER A 370 -12.50 -31.29 13.42
CA SER A 370 -11.06 -31.00 13.45
C SER A 370 -10.56 -30.29 12.18
N VAL A 371 -11.43 -30.13 11.18
CA VAL A 371 -11.08 -29.52 9.90
C VAL A 371 -11.25 -28.01 9.97
N ASN A 372 -10.13 -27.32 10.12
CA ASN A 372 -10.03 -25.88 9.91
C ASN A 372 -9.63 -25.62 8.45
N VAL A 373 -10.34 -24.72 7.78
CA VAL A 373 -10.04 -24.33 6.39
C VAL A 373 -9.63 -22.86 6.36
N MET A 374 -8.49 -22.58 5.73
CA MET A 374 -8.02 -21.22 5.50
C MET A 374 -7.90 -20.96 4.00
N ILE A 375 -8.66 -19.98 3.50
CA ILE A 375 -8.61 -19.53 2.10
C ILE A 375 -8.35 -18.04 2.09
N GLY A 376 -7.09 -17.64 1.91
CA GLY A 376 -6.70 -16.24 2.07
C GLY A 376 -6.89 -15.80 3.52
N SER A 377 -7.73 -14.79 3.75
CA SER A 377 -8.13 -14.32 5.09
C SER A 377 -9.39 -15.02 5.63
N LEU A 378 -10.10 -15.79 4.81
CA LEU A 378 -11.25 -16.56 5.27
C LEU A 378 -10.77 -17.73 6.12
N HIS A 379 -11.21 -17.76 7.38
CA HIS A 379 -10.99 -18.87 8.28
C HIS A 379 -12.33 -19.52 8.61
N VAL A 380 -12.45 -20.81 8.30
CA VAL A 380 -13.58 -21.66 8.70
C VAL A 380 -13.06 -22.56 9.81
N GLN A 381 -13.47 -22.28 11.04
CA GLN A 381 -13.09 -23.01 12.25
C GLN A 381 -13.93 -24.27 12.43
N LYS A 382 -15.15 -24.27 11.88
CA LYS A 382 -16.01 -25.44 11.91
C LYS A 382 -16.62 -25.64 10.56
N LEU A 383 -16.38 -26.79 9.93
CA LEU A 383 -16.96 -27.12 8.63
C LEU A 383 -18.48 -27.38 8.70
N GLY A 384 -19.05 -27.49 9.91
CA GLY A 384 -20.45 -27.82 10.10
C GLY A 384 -20.77 -29.25 9.66
N VAL A 385 -21.97 -29.46 9.14
CA VAL A 385 -22.45 -30.77 8.68
C VAL A 385 -22.37 -30.87 7.16
N LEU A 386 -21.70 -31.90 6.66
CA LEU A 386 -21.70 -32.22 5.23
C LEU A 386 -22.96 -33.01 4.88
N THR A 387 -23.76 -32.49 3.95
CA THR A 387 -24.97 -33.16 3.45
C THR A 387 -24.67 -34.01 2.22
N GLU A 388 -25.64 -34.81 1.76
CA GLU A 388 -25.54 -35.64 0.54
C GLU A 388 -25.15 -34.84 -0.71
N LEU A 389 -25.40 -33.52 -0.74
CA LEU A 389 -24.96 -32.64 -1.82
C LEU A 389 -23.44 -32.62 -1.96
N SER A 390 -22.70 -32.82 -0.87
CA SER A 390 -21.22 -32.91 -0.81
C SER A 390 -20.68 -34.27 -1.27
N ALA A 391 -21.54 -35.25 -1.57
CA ALA A 391 -21.11 -36.55 -2.08
C ALA A 391 -20.60 -36.48 -3.53
N ASN A 392 -20.88 -35.38 -4.23
CA ASN A 392 -20.43 -35.15 -5.60
C ASN A 392 -18.93 -34.81 -5.64
N SER A 393 -18.18 -35.49 -6.53
CA SER A 393 -16.75 -35.25 -6.71
C SER A 393 -16.46 -33.77 -6.99
N GLY A 394 -15.50 -33.20 -6.24
CA GLY A 394 -15.06 -31.81 -6.39
C GLY A 394 -15.99 -30.76 -5.78
N LYS A 395 -17.01 -31.15 -5.00
CA LYS A 395 -17.95 -30.22 -4.37
C LYS A 395 -18.02 -30.44 -2.86
N LEU A 396 -18.13 -29.34 -2.13
CA LEU A 396 -18.31 -29.35 -0.67
C LEU A 396 -19.43 -28.36 -0.33
N TYR A 397 -20.49 -28.85 0.32
CA TYR A 397 -21.67 -28.07 0.74
C TYR A 397 -21.84 -28.18 2.26
N PRO A 398 -21.06 -27.41 3.04
CA PRO A 398 -21.17 -27.38 4.48
C PRO A 398 -22.42 -26.61 4.95
N VAL A 399 -23.20 -27.20 5.86
CA VAL A 399 -24.33 -26.54 6.53
C VAL A 399 -23.92 -26.19 7.96
N GLY A 400 -24.07 -24.91 8.34
CA GLY A 400 -23.73 -24.44 9.68
C GLY A 400 -22.23 -24.34 9.95
N TYR A 401 -21.44 -23.98 8.93
CA TYR A 401 -20.03 -23.67 9.13
C TYR A 401 -19.87 -22.39 9.98
N GLN A 402 -18.78 -22.31 10.75
CA GLN A 402 -18.44 -21.18 11.63
C GLN A 402 -17.03 -20.68 11.38
#